data_AF-A0A0R2T277-F1
#
_entry.id   AF-A0A0R2T277-F1
#
_cell.length_a   1.000
_cell.length_b   1.000
_cell.length_c   1.000
_cell.angle_alpha   90.00
_cell.angle_beta   90.00
_cell.angle_gamma   90.00
#
_symmetry.space_group_name_H-M   'P 1'
#
loop_
_entity.id
_entity.type
_entity.pdbx_description
1 polymer ?
#
loop_
_entity_poly.entity_id
_entity_poly.type
_entity_poly.pdbx_seq_one_letter_code
_entity_poly.pdbx_strand_id
1 'polypeptide(L)'
;MLFFLIVGCDKNDTTNFPINALEGQWILDRVVCFCYFGEIGNENFSDQQLWFYENQLYPIGSNNDIPNIAPLGKAYDYRVIESEMSLENSSEKYRINLVGNSLTLTYVDNEMIADDEITFYFKKGMADPSCINFSQILGNAICTKEYAPVCGCNGITYGNKCGAESAGVSHWENGVCEK
;
A
#
# COMPACT_ATOMS: atom_id res chain seq x y z
N MET A 1 -6.38 55.74 -19.03
CA MET A 1 -6.79 54.37 -19.40
C MET A 1 -6.00 53.44 -18.50
N LEU A 2 -6.57 53.09 -17.34
CA LEU A 2 -5.91 52.31 -16.29
C LEU A 2 -5.99 50.83 -16.68
N PHE A 3 -4.87 50.25 -17.11
CA PHE A 3 -4.78 48.83 -17.45
C PHE A 3 -4.82 48.03 -16.14
N PHE A 4 -6.00 47.53 -15.79
CA PHE A 4 -6.13 46.46 -14.80
C PHE A 4 -5.56 45.19 -15.43
N LEU A 5 -4.38 44.76 -14.98
CA LEU A 5 -3.88 43.41 -15.22
C LEU A 5 -4.74 42.46 -14.40
N ILE A 6 -5.75 41.90 -15.05
CA ILE A 6 -6.52 40.77 -14.53
C ILE A 6 -5.57 39.58 -14.56
N VAL A 7 -4.91 39.29 -13.44
CA VAL A 7 -4.27 38.00 -13.22
C VAL A 7 -5.42 37.00 -13.10
N GLY A 8 -5.77 36.38 -14.23
CA GLY A 8 -6.65 35.22 -14.23
C GLY A 8 -5.91 34.08 -13.56
N CYS A 9 -6.50 33.52 -12.51
CA CYS A 9 -6.15 32.16 -12.10
C CYS A 9 -6.44 31.24 -13.28
N ASP A 10 -5.40 30.60 -13.81
CA ASP A 10 -5.56 29.53 -14.79
C ASP A 10 -6.33 28.40 -14.10
N LYS A 11 -7.63 28.28 -14.40
CA LYS A 11 -8.46 27.16 -13.95
C LYS A 11 -8.16 25.94 -14.81
N ASN A 12 -6.90 25.56 -14.88
CA ASN A 12 -6.45 24.38 -15.61
C ASN A 12 -5.29 23.67 -14.91
N ASP A 13 -5.11 23.88 -13.61
CA ASP A 13 -4.40 22.91 -12.79
C ASP A 13 -5.41 21.86 -12.34
N THR A 14 -5.80 20.97 -13.26
CA THR A 14 -6.18 19.63 -12.84
C THR A 14 -4.94 19.07 -12.17
N THR A 15 -4.88 19.19 -10.86
CA THR A 15 -3.85 18.57 -10.03
C THR A 15 -4.04 17.06 -10.14
N ASN A 16 -3.62 16.49 -11.26
CA ASN A 16 -3.65 15.06 -11.48
C ASN A 16 -2.65 14.47 -10.51
N PHE A 17 -3.15 13.71 -9.53
CA PHE A 17 -2.32 12.95 -8.62
C PHE A 17 -1.27 12.16 -9.42
N PRO A 18 0.02 12.18 -9.04
CA PRO A 18 1.09 11.54 -9.81
C PRO A 18 1.04 10.01 -9.66
N ILE A 19 0.08 9.36 -10.31
CA ILE A 19 -0.23 7.93 -10.13
C ILE A 19 0.96 7.02 -10.45
N ASN A 20 1.76 7.35 -11.48
CA ASN A 20 2.95 6.58 -11.85
C ASN A 20 4.02 6.58 -10.74
N ALA A 21 4.04 7.59 -9.86
CA ALA A 21 5.00 7.63 -8.75
C ALA A 21 4.63 6.64 -7.62
N LEU A 22 3.42 6.07 -7.64
CA LEU A 22 3.02 5.00 -6.73
C LEU A 22 3.69 3.67 -7.07
N GLU A 23 4.08 3.41 -8.31
CA GLU A 23 4.56 2.10 -8.78
C GLU A 23 5.63 1.47 -7.87
N GLY A 24 5.46 0.20 -7.53
CA GLY A 24 6.37 -0.58 -6.70
C GLY A 24 5.95 -0.68 -5.23
N GLN A 25 6.94 -0.95 -4.38
CA GLN A 25 6.76 -1.34 -2.98
C GLN A 25 6.58 -0.13 -2.04
N TRP A 26 5.65 -0.26 -1.10
CA TRP A 26 5.45 0.66 0.02
C TRP A 26 5.31 -0.14 1.32
N ILE A 27 6.18 0.10 2.28
CA ILE A 27 6.20 -0.61 3.57
C ILE A 27 5.53 0.27 4.62
N LEU A 28 4.63 -0.28 5.42
CA LEU A 28 3.97 0.47 6.49
C LEU A 28 5.03 0.87 7.53
N ASP A 29 5.02 2.15 7.90
CA ASP A 29 5.95 2.76 8.84
C ASP A 29 5.29 2.96 10.20
N ARG A 30 4.04 3.45 10.19
CA ARG A 30 3.22 3.59 11.39
C ARG A 30 1.74 3.79 11.04
N VAL A 31 0.89 3.51 12.02
CA VAL A 31 -0.53 3.86 12.02
C VAL A 31 -0.77 4.89 13.11
N VAL A 32 -1.50 5.95 12.79
CA VAL A 32 -1.96 6.94 13.77
C VAL A 32 -3.48 6.87 13.78
N CYS A 33 -4.07 6.63 14.96
CA CYS A 33 -5.50 6.63 15.17
C CYS A 33 -5.78 7.37 16.47
N PHE A 34 -6.70 8.34 16.45
CA PHE A 34 -7.06 9.11 17.66
C PHE A 34 -7.90 8.31 18.68
N CYS A 35 -8.39 7.13 18.30
CA CYS A 35 -9.28 6.30 19.13
C CYS A 35 -8.54 5.35 20.09
N TYR A 36 -7.21 5.20 19.98
CA TYR A 36 -6.44 4.20 20.75
C TYR A 36 -5.27 4.81 21.53
N PHE A 37 -5.42 4.87 22.85
CA PHE A 37 -4.35 5.17 23.82
C PHE A 37 -3.47 3.93 24.11
N GLY A 38 -3.14 3.15 23.07
CA GLY A 38 -2.21 2.03 23.19
C GLY A 38 -0.76 2.50 23.16
N GLU A 39 0.13 1.73 23.78
CA GLU A 39 1.53 2.08 23.93
C GLU A 39 2.18 2.42 22.58
N ILE A 40 2.57 3.68 22.43
CA ILE A 40 3.46 4.12 21.36
C ILE A 40 4.76 3.32 21.49
N GLY A 41 5.11 2.53 20.47
CA GLY A 41 6.52 2.44 20.07
C GLY A 41 7.20 1.11 19.82
N ASN A 42 6.52 -0.05 19.69
CA ASN A 42 7.23 -1.32 19.42
C ASN A 42 6.64 -2.21 18.30
N GLU A 43 5.67 -1.73 17.52
CA GLU A 43 5.06 -2.53 16.45
C GLU A 43 6.00 -2.61 15.24
N ASN A 44 6.29 -3.83 14.79
CA ASN A 44 7.12 -4.08 13.62
C ASN A 44 6.23 -4.31 12.40
N PHE A 45 6.11 -3.29 11.57
CA PHE A 45 5.34 -3.30 10.33
C PHE A 45 6.16 -3.67 9.08
N SER A 46 7.40 -4.17 9.24
CA SER A 46 8.30 -4.48 8.12
C SER A 46 7.68 -5.42 7.09
N ASP A 47 6.75 -6.26 7.54
CA ASP A 47 6.15 -7.29 6.72
C ASP A 47 4.87 -6.83 6.02
N GLN A 48 4.43 -5.59 6.25
CA GLN A 48 3.19 -5.04 5.75
C GLN A 48 3.45 -4.08 4.61
N GLN A 49 2.98 -4.46 3.44
CA GLN A 49 3.36 -3.80 2.21
C GLN A 49 2.14 -3.56 1.32
N LEU A 50 2.13 -2.43 0.64
CA LEU A 50 1.30 -2.18 -0.52
C LEU A 50 2.18 -2.16 -1.76
N TRP A 51 1.75 -2.89 -2.78
CA TRP A 51 2.37 -2.90 -4.09
C TRP A 51 1.43 -2.27 -5.09
N PHE A 52 1.93 -1.29 -5.85
CA PHE A 52 1.19 -0.68 -6.94
C PHE A 52 1.81 -1.04 -8.28
N TYR A 53 0.99 -1.42 -9.24
CA TYR A 53 1.41 -1.64 -10.62
C TYR A 53 0.25 -1.25 -11.53
N GLU A 54 0.47 -0.28 -12.41
CA GLU A 54 -0.59 0.33 -13.22
C GLU A 54 -1.79 0.75 -12.33
N ASN A 55 -2.97 0.17 -12.57
CA ASN A 55 -4.20 0.42 -11.82
C ASN A 55 -4.48 -0.62 -10.73
N GLN A 56 -3.51 -1.47 -10.40
CA GLN A 56 -3.65 -2.53 -9.41
C GLN A 56 -2.92 -2.21 -8.11
N LEU A 57 -3.57 -2.52 -6.99
CA LEU A 57 -3.05 -2.48 -5.64
C LEU A 57 -3.04 -3.91 -5.09
N TYR A 58 -1.89 -4.37 -4.59
CA TYR A 58 -1.75 -5.68 -3.96
C TYR A 58 -1.21 -5.54 -2.54
N PRO A 59 -2.01 -5.89 -1.51
CA PRO A 59 -1.55 -5.89 -0.13
C PRO A 59 -0.82 -7.22 0.18
N ILE A 60 0.36 -7.12 0.78
CA ILE A 60 1.15 -8.25 1.29
C ILE A 60 1.36 -8.03 2.79
N GLY A 61 1.16 -9.08 3.58
CA GLY A 61 1.26 -9.01 5.04
C GLY A 61 1.35 -10.39 5.68
N SER A 62 1.97 -10.45 6.86
CA SER A 62 1.83 -11.60 7.76
C SER A 62 0.46 -11.53 8.44
N ASN A 63 -0.21 -12.68 8.61
CA ASN A 63 -1.49 -12.77 9.33
C ASN A 63 -1.25 -12.42 10.80
N ASN A 64 -1.36 -11.13 11.13
CA ASN A 64 -1.81 -10.49 12.36
C ASN A 64 -1.31 -9.03 12.30
N ASP A 65 -2.27 -8.09 12.27
CA ASP A 65 -2.13 -6.64 12.54
C ASP A 65 -1.85 -5.64 11.39
N ILE A 66 -2.70 -5.60 10.35
CA ILE A 66 -3.24 -4.38 9.63
C ILE A 66 -2.28 -3.48 8.82
N PRO A 67 -2.51 -3.27 7.50
CA PRO A 67 -3.56 -2.33 7.02
C PRO A 67 -4.82 -3.00 6.47
N ASN A 68 -6.00 -2.65 7.03
CA ASN A 68 -7.36 -2.98 6.56
C ASN A 68 -7.75 -2.19 5.30
N ILE A 69 -6.79 -1.88 4.43
CA ILE A 69 -7.05 -1.12 3.20
C ILE A 69 -7.65 -2.05 2.14
N ALA A 70 -7.12 -3.27 2.07
CA ALA A 70 -7.58 -4.32 1.16
C ALA A 70 -7.31 -5.69 1.80
N PRO A 71 -8.21 -6.68 1.67
CA PRO A 71 -7.93 -8.02 2.14
C PRO A 71 -6.70 -8.64 1.47
N LEU A 72 -5.92 -9.44 2.21
CA LEU A 72 -4.75 -10.12 1.67
C LEU A 72 -5.12 -11.20 0.65
N GLY A 73 -4.13 -11.57 -0.19
CA GLY A 73 -4.21 -12.75 -1.06
C GLY A 73 -4.68 -12.49 -2.49
N LYS A 74 -5.04 -11.25 -2.86
CA LYS A 74 -5.30 -10.89 -4.26
C LYS A 74 -5.02 -9.41 -4.53
N ALA A 75 -4.81 -9.08 -5.81
CA ALA A 75 -4.77 -7.70 -6.27
C ALA A 75 -6.19 -7.11 -6.43
N TYR A 76 -6.27 -5.80 -6.35
CA TYR A 76 -7.50 -5.00 -6.47
C TYR A 76 -7.26 -3.88 -7.45
N ASP A 77 -8.22 -3.63 -8.33
CA ASP A 77 -8.21 -2.42 -9.12
C ASP A 77 -8.50 -1.23 -8.21
N TYR A 78 -7.72 -0.15 -8.36
CA TYR A 78 -7.89 1.08 -7.60
C TYR A 78 -7.99 2.27 -8.54
N ARG A 79 -8.61 3.33 -8.04
CA ARG A 79 -8.68 4.62 -8.72
C ARG A 79 -8.29 5.72 -7.75
N VAL A 80 -7.63 6.75 -8.28
CA VAL A 80 -7.40 8.01 -7.59
C VAL A 80 -8.10 9.10 -8.37
N ILE A 81 -9.02 9.80 -7.72
CA ILE A 81 -9.72 10.95 -8.27
C ILE A 81 -9.38 12.14 -7.38
N GLU A 82 -8.73 13.15 -7.97
CA GLU A 82 -8.17 14.31 -7.26
C GLU A 82 -7.16 13.91 -6.18
N SER A 83 -7.60 13.63 -4.95
CA SER A 83 -6.76 13.14 -3.85
C SER A 83 -7.49 12.11 -2.99
N GLU A 84 -8.50 11.46 -3.56
CA GLU A 84 -9.21 10.34 -2.95
C GLU A 84 -8.89 9.04 -3.70
N MET A 85 -8.33 8.07 -2.99
CA MET A 85 -8.15 6.71 -3.44
C MET A 85 -9.33 5.85 -2.99
N SER A 86 -9.80 4.97 -3.87
CA SER A 86 -10.77 3.92 -3.53
C SER A 86 -10.50 2.68 -4.36
N LEU A 87 -10.75 1.50 -3.79
CA LEU A 87 -10.77 0.25 -4.56
C LEU A 87 -12.04 0.20 -5.42
N GLU A 88 -11.95 -0.42 -6.60
CA GLU A 88 -13.13 -0.71 -7.39
C GLU A 88 -14.09 -1.60 -6.60
N ASN A 89 -15.36 -1.20 -6.54
CA ASN A 89 -16.43 -1.86 -5.78
C ASN A 89 -16.33 -1.76 -4.24
N SER A 90 -15.42 -0.95 -3.69
CA SER A 90 -15.45 -0.57 -2.28
C SER A 90 -16.19 0.76 -2.09
N SER A 91 -16.94 0.88 -0.99
CA SER A 91 -17.48 2.16 -0.52
C SER A 91 -16.46 2.96 0.30
N GLU A 92 -15.37 2.31 0.72
CA GLU A 92 -14.31 2.95 1.49
C GLU A 92 -13.49 3.89 0.63
N LYS A 93 -13.10 5.01 1.24
CA LYS A 93 -12.27 6.03 0.62
C LYS A 93 -11.13 6.41 1.53
N TYR A 94 -10.01 6.77 0.91
CA TYR A 94 -8.82 7.21 1.59
C TYR A 94 -8.33 8.51 0.96
N ARG A 95 -8.11 9.55 1.77
CA ARG A 95 -7.32 10.70 1.31
C ARG A 95 -5.89 10.23 1.10
N ILE A 96 -5.37 10.41 -0.10
CA ILE A 96 -4.04 9.97 -0.51
C ILE A 96 -3.11 11.17 -0.66
N ASN A 97 -1.92 11.10 -0.06
CA ASN A 97 -0.87 12.09 -0.23
C ASN A 97 0.47 11.41 -0.50
N LEU A 98 1.20 11.91 -1.50
CA LEU A 98 2.50 11.39 -1.92
C LEU A 98 3.53 12.51 -1.92
N VAL A 99 4.55 12.39 -1.07
CA VAL A 99 5.65 13.35 -0.97
C VAL A 99 6.97 12.59 -0.99
N GLY A 100 7.62 12.58 -2.17
CA GLY A 100 8.85 11.80 -2.39
C GLY A 100 8.64 10.33 -2.05
N ASN A 101 9.42 9.83 -1.08
CA ASN A 101 9.37 8.43 -0.63
C ASN A 101 8.38 8.19 0.54
N SER A 102 7.45 9.11 0.79
CA SER A 102 6.43 8.95 1.83
C SER A 102 5.03 8.98 1.21
N LEU A 103 4.25 7.95 1.49
CA LEU A 103 2.85 7.81 1.10
C LEU A 103 2.00 7.85 2.38
N THR A 104 0.90 8.59 2.35
CA THR A 104 -0.06 8.67 3.45
C THR A 104 -1.45 8.33 2.93
N LEU A 105 -2.15 7.45 3.64
CA LEU A 105 -3.54 7.09 3.38
C LEU A 105 -4.35 7.36 4.64
N THR A 106 -5.33 8.28 4.56
CA THR A 106 -6.21 8.61 5.69
C THR A 106 -7.61 8.14 5.39
N TYR A 107 -8.14 7.24 6.21
CA TYR A 107 -9.50 6.73 6.07
C TYR A 107 -10.53 7.86 6.17
N VAL A 108 -11.54 7.85 5.29
CA VAL A 108 -12.63 8.83 5.26
C VAL A 108 -13.92 8.14 5.67
N ASP A 109 -14.29 8.24 6.96
CA ASP A 109 -15.54 7.66 7.50
C ASP A 109 -16.71 8.65 7.35
N ASN A 110 -16.57 9.84 7.94
CA ASN A 110 -17.60 10.89 7.90
C ASN A 110 -16.98 12.28 7.77
N GLU A 111 -17.28 12.97 6.68
CA GLU A 111 -16.75 14.32 6.39
C GLU A 111 -17.07 15.36 7.48
N MET A 112 -18.06 15.08 8.35
CA MET A 112 -18.50 15.99 9.42
C MET A 112 -17.99 15.63 10.84
N ILE A 113 -17.24 14.53 11.01
CA ILE A 113 -16.74 14.09 12.32
C ILE A 113 -15.25 13.77 12.19
N ALA A 114 -14.39 14.69 12.62
CA ALA A 114 -12.93 14.61 12.46
C ALA A 114 -12.20 13.80 13.56
N ASP A 115 -12.92 13.13 14.45
CA ASP A 115 -12.36 12.59 15.70
C ASP A 115 -11.85 11.14 15.60
N ASP A 116 -12.16 10.42 14.51
CA ASP A 116 -11.80 8.99 14.33
C ASP A 116 -10.90 8.73 13.12
N GLU A 117 -10.13 9.72 12.66
CA GLU A 117 -9.27 9.55 11.47
C GLU A 117 -8.11 8.57 11.74
N ILE A 118 -8.15 7.43 11.05
CA ILE A 118 -7.03 6.48 10.97
C ILE A 118 -6.16 6.88 9.79
N THR A 119 -4.89 7.20 10.06
CA THR A 119 -3.88 7.53 9.07
C THR A 119 -2.79 6.46 9.04
N PHE A 120 -2.58 5.88 7.87
CA PHE A 120 -1.49 4.96 7.56
C PHE A 120 -0.35 5.74 6.90
N TYR A 121 0.86 5.58 7.43
CA TYR A 121 2.08 6.16 6.88
C TYR A 121 2.93 5.04 6.30
N PHE A 122 3.31 5.18 5.04
CA PHE A 122 4.17 4.23 4.35
C PHE A 122 5.47 4.89 3.88
N LYS A 123 6.54 4.09 3.82
CA LYS A 123 7.80 4.44 3.19
C LYS A 123 7.99 3.63 1.92
N LYS A 124 8.57 4.27 0.89
CA LYS A 124 8.95 3.56 -0.33
C LYS A 124 9.92 2.43 0.03
N GLY A 125 9.60 1.21 -0.38
CA GLY A 125 10.46 0.06 -0.23
C GLY A 125 11.62 0.07 -1.22
N MET A 126 12.61 -0.78 -0.99
CA MET A 126 13.81 -0.89 -1.83
C MET A 126 13.72 -2.03 -2.86
N ALA A 127 12.69 -2.87 -2.78
CA ALA A 127 12.52 -3.98 -3.71
C ALA A 127 12.27 -3.47 -5.13
N ASP A 128 12.85 -4.17 -6.10
CA ASP A 128 12.62 -3.92 -7.51
C ASP A 128 11.11 -4.08 -7.85
N PRO A 129 10.48 -3.18 -8.63
CA PRO A 129 9.08 -3.31 -9.00
C PRO A 129 8.71 -4.64 -9.68
N SER A 130 9.66 -5.30 -10.35
CA SER A 130 9.48 -6.62 -10.97
C SER A 130 9.52 -7.79 -9.98
N CYS A 131 9.75 -7.51 -8.69
CA CYS A 131 9.72 -8.52 -7.65
C CYS A 131 8.34 -9.18 -7.53
N ILE A 132 7.26 -8.45 -7.76
CA ILE A 132 5.90 -8.99 -7.74
C ILE A 132 5.36 -9.07 -9.16
N ASN A 133 5.03 -10.29 -9.58
CA ASN A 133 4.29 -10.54 -10.80
C ASN A 133 2.78 -10.59 -10.51
N PHE A 134 2.10 -9.49 -10.80
CA PHE A 134 0.66 -9.34 -10.57
C PHE A 134 -0.18 -10.39 -11.30
N SER A 135 0.28 -10.91 -12.43
CA SER A 135 -0.41 -11.97 -13.18
C SER A 135 -0.28 -13.37 -12.55
N GLN A 136 0.57 -13.53 -11.54
CA GLN A 136 0.84 -14.81 -10.86
C GLN A 136 0.36 -14.84 -9.40
N ILE A 137 -0.41 -13.84 -8.97
CA ILE A 137 -1.02 -13.82 -7.64
C ILE A 137 -2.16 -14.85 -7.58
N LEU A 138 -2.00 -15.86 -6.73
CA LEU A 138 -2.91 -17.00 -6.57
C LEU A 138 -3.33 -17.16 -5.10
N GLY A 139 -4.30 -16.37 -4.64
CA GLY A 139 -4.75 -16.36 -3.25
C GLY A 139 -5.34 -17.68 -2.71
N ASN A 140 -5.68 -18.62 -3.58
CA ASN A 140 -6.22 -19.93 -3.23
C ASN A 140 -5.29 -21.09 -3.61
N ALA A 141 -4.00 -20.83 -3.79
CA ALA A 141 -3.02 -21.86 -4.08
C ALA A 141 -3.01 -22.94 -3.00
N ILE A 142 -2.95 -24.20 -3.43
CA ILE A 142 -2.84 -25.34 -2.52
C ILE A 142 -1.36 -25.59 -2.28
N CYS A 143 -0.86 -25.06 -1.18
CA CYS A 143 0.49 -25.32 -0.70
C CYS A 143 0.47 -26.33 0.44
N THR A 144 1.48 -27.19 0.45
CA THR A 144 1.80 -28.01 1.60
C THR A 144 2.29 -27.11 2.76
N LYS A 145 2.17 -27.61 3.99
CA LYS A 145 2.49 -26.85 5.22
C LYS A 145 3.89 -27.14 5.75
N GLU A 146 4.78 -27.75 4.97
CA GLU A 146 6.18 -27.87 5.39
C GLU A 146 6.78 -26.48 5.58
N TYR A 147 7.59 -26.39 6.62
CA TYR A 147 8.38 -25.22 6.91
C TYR A 147 9.77 -25.41 6.29
N ALA A 148 9.95 -24.80 5.13
CA ALA A 148 11.19 -24.74 4.36
C ALA A 148 11.37 -23.30 3.86
N PRO A 149 11.66 -22.36 4.77
CA PRO A 149 11.44 -20.95 4.54
C PRO A 149 12.26 -20.41 3.39
N VAL A 150 11.71 -19.41 2.72
CA VAL A 150 12.38 -18.65 1.67
C VAL A 150 12.23 -17.15 1.91
N CYS A 151 13.28 -16.38 1.61
CA CYS A 151 13.26 -14.93 1.66
C CYS A 151 12.93 -14.41 0.27
N GLY A 152 11.74 -13.83 0.10
CA GLY A 152 11.33 -13.22 -1.15
C GLY A 152 12.10 -11.93 -1.44
N CYS A 153 12.20 -11.57 -2.72
CA CYS A 153 12.78 -10.30 -3.16
C CYS A 153 12.11 -9.05 -2.60
N ASN A 154 10.91 -9.22 -2.02
CA ASN A 154 10.15 -8.18 -1.34
C ASN A 154 10.55 -8.03 0.13
N GLY A 155 11.53 -8.81 0.62
CA GLY A 155 11.95 -8.82 2.02
C GLY A 155 10.99 -9.56 2.95
N ILE A 156 10.02 -10.32 2.41
CA ILE A 156 9.10 -11.13 3.20
C ILE A 156 9.59 -12.57 3.29
N THR A 157 9.53 -13.13 4.49
CA THR A 157 9.77 -14.56 4.71
C THR A 157 8.49 -15.35 4.44
N TYR A 158 8.56 -16.29 3.51
CA TYR A 158 7.49 -17.24 3.23
C TYR A 158 7.80 -18.57 3.88
N GLY A 159 6.77 -19.29 4.37
CA GLY A 159 6.95 -20.58 5.04
C GLY A 159 7.56 -21.66 4.15
N ASN A 160 7.31 -21.57 2.83
CA ASN A 160 7.95 -22.37 1.81
C ASN A 160 7.90 -21.69 0.45
N LYS A 161 8.59 -22.29 -0.53
CA LYS A 161 8.61 -21.87 -1.93
C LYS A 161 7.21 -21.68 -2.54
N CYS A 162 6.28 -22.61 -2.29
CA CYS A 162 4.92 -22.50 -2.84
C CYS A 162 4.19 -21.25 -2.32
N GLY A 163 4.39 -20.90 -1.05
CA GLY A 163 3.86 -19.67 -0.47
C GLY A 163 4.40 -18.41 -1.16
N ALA A 164 5.69 -18.38 -1.51
CA ALA A 164 6.28 -17.25 -2.23
C ALA A 164 5.76 -17.15 -3.67
N GLU A 165 5.74 -18.27 -4.40
CA GLU A 165 5.24 -18.33 -5.78
C GLU A 165 3.76 -17.92 -5.85
N SER A 166 2.92 -18.40 -4.92
CA SER A 166 1.49 -18.07 -4.92
C SER A 166 1.20 -16.62 -4.53
N ALA A 167 2.11 -15.96 -3.81
CA ALA A 167 2.07 -14.52 -3.58
C ALA A 167 2.60 -13.70 -4.77
N GLY A 168 2.92 -14.33 -5.90
CA GLY A 168 3.45 -13.67 -7.10
C GLY A 168 4.90 -13.20 -6.98
N VAL A 169 5.65 -13.66 -5.97
CA VAL A 169 7.07 -13.29 -5.81
C VAL A 169 7.91 -13.94 -6.91
N SER A 170 8.68 -13.14 -7.65
CA SER A 170 9.40 -13.57 -8.84
C SER A 170 10.73 -14.28 -8.54
N HIS A 171 11.36 -13.97 -7.41
CA HIS A 171 12.58 -14.63 -6.96
C HIS A 171 12.72 -14.60 -5.43
N TRP A 172 13.43 -15.59 -4.89
CA TRP A 172 13.69 -15.74 -3.47
C TRP A 172 14.99 -16.51 -3.22
N GLU A 173 15.52 -16.37 -2.00
CA GLU A 173 16.64 -17.14 -1.49
C GLU A 173 16.18 -18.14 -0.42
N ASN A 174 16.95 -19.20 -0.20
CA ASN A 174 16.63 -20.17 0.86
C ASN A 174 16.91 -19.56 2.24
N GLY A 175 16.00 -19.78 3.19
CA GLY A 175 16.10 -19.26 4.55
C GLY A 175 15.09 -18.14 4.83
N VAL A 176 15.18 -17.57 6.01
CA VAL A 176 14.38 -16.39 6.39
C VAL A 176 15.09 -15.11 5.92
N CYS A 177 14.34 -14.02 5.75
CA CYS A 177 14.95 -12.72 5.49
C CYS A 177 15.69 -12.20 6.72
N GLU A 178 16.80 -11.50 6.48
CA GLU A 178 17.47 -10.71 7.52
C GLU A 178 16.67 -9.43 7.77
N LYS A 179 16.35 -9.13 9.03
CA LYS A 179 15.61 -7.94 9.46
C LYS A 179 16.49 -7.04 10.31
#